data_AF-A0A7X7QSL6-F1
#
_entry.id   AF-A0A7X7QSL6-F1
#
_cell.length_a   1.000
_cell.length_b   1.000
_cell.length_c   1.000
_cell.angle_alpha   90.00
_cell.angle_beta   90.00
_cell.angle_gamma   90.00
#
_symmetry.space_group_name_H-M   'P 1'
#
loop_
_entity.id
_entity.type
_entity.pdbx_description
1 polymer ?
#
loop_
_entity_poly.entity_id
_entity_poly.type
_entity_poly.pdbx_seq_one_letter_code
_entity_poly.pdbx_strand_id
1 'polypeptide(L)'
;MIVTTAELFKHAYGHYAIGAYNINNLEQTMGLFKGNVESKAPFIVQLSKGARSYTHKLMLESMMQTADKIFPDAVFAVHLDHGDEETCMDCIASGVY
;
A
#
# COMPACT_ATOMS: atom_id res chain seq x y z
N MET A 1 7.36 -7.30 3.66
CA MET A 1 8.41 -6.39 3.17
C MET A 1 7.80 -5.26 2.35
N ILE A 2 7.94 -4.02 2.80
CA ILE A 2 7.59 -2.83 2.02
C ILE A 2 8.67 -2.58 0.96
N VAL A 3 8.27 -2.48 -0.30
CA VAL A 3 9.11 -2.19 -1.46
C VAL A 3 8.56 -1.00 -2.24
N THR A 4 9.31 -0.50 -3.22
CA THR A 4 8.84 0.57 -4.12
C THR A 4 7.95 0.01 -5.23
N THR A 5 7.04 0.84 -5.76
CA THR A 5 6.28 0.50 -6.97
C THR A 5 7.19 0.26 -8.19
N ALA A 6 8.34 0.93 -8.25
CA ALA A 6 9.33 0.72 -9.30
C ALA A 6 9.93 -0.71 -9.27
N GLU A 7 10.24 -1.24 -8.09
CA GLU A 7 10.72 -2.62 -7.93
C GLU A 7 9.65 -3.64 -8.33
N LEU A 8 8.39 -3.39 -7.93
CA LEU A 8 7.26 -4.22 -8.33
C LEU A 8 7.07 -4.25 -9.85
N PHE A 9 7.04 -3.08 -10.50
CA PHE A 9 6.88 -3.01 -11.95
C PHE A 9 8.07 -3.60 -12.70
N LYS A 10 9.31 -3.45 -12.19
CA LYS A 10 10.49 -4.09 -12.78
C LYS A 10 10.33 -5.61 -12.87
N HIS A 11 9.65 -6.23 -11.91
CA HIS A 11 9.40 -7.67 -11.90
C HIS A 11 8.16 -8.10 -12.71
N ALA A 12 7.12 -7.26 -12.79
CA ALA A 12 5.86 -7.62 -13.42
C ALA A 12 5.71 -7.20 -14.88
N TYR A 13 6.36 -6.12 -15.31
CA TYR A 13 6.13 -5.51 -16.62
C TYR A 13 6.40 -6.49 -17.75
N GLY A 14 5.38 -6.73 -18.60
CA GLY A 14 5.43 -7.70 -19.69
C GLY A 14 5.19 -9.17 -19.30
N HIS A 15 5.00 -9.47 -18.02
CA HIS A 15 4.81 -10.84 -17.52
C HIS A 15 3.45 -11.07 -16.87
N TYR A 16 3.00 -10.17 -15.99
CA TYR A 16 1.72 -10.27 -15.31
C TYR A 16 1.27 -8.90 -14.79
N ALA A 17 0.01 -8.81 -14.35
CA ALA A 17 -0.54 -7.61 -13.76
C ALA A 17 -0.36 -7.62 -12.23
N ILE A 18 -0.09 -6.45 -11.65
CA ILE A 18 -0.08 -6.26 -10.20
C ILE A 18 -1.38 -5.56 -9.81
N GLY A 19 -2.11 -6.14 -8.85
CA GLY A 19 -3.29 -5.51 -8.29
C GLY A 19 -2.93 -4.31 -7.43
N ALA A 20 -3.60 -3.19 -7.66
CA ALA A 20 -3.55 -2.00 -6.83
C ALA A 20 -4.92 -1.83 -6.16
N TYR A 21 -4.94 -1.79 -4.83
CA TYR A 21 -6.17 -1.88 -4.04
C TYR A 21 -6.27 -0.73 -3.07
N ASN A 22 -7.35 0.03 -3.15
CA ASN A 22 -7.63 1.04 -2.14
C ASN A 22 -8.01 0.41 -0.80
N ILE A 23 -7.49 0.98 0.27
CA ILE A 23 -7.96 0.69 1.63
C ILE A 23 -8.29 1.99 2.36
N ASN A 24 -9.19 1.87 3.34
CA ASN A 24 -9.62 2.96 4.19
C ASN A 24 -9.63 2.53 5.67
N ASN A 25 -9.66 1.24 6.00
CA ASN A 25 -9.81 0.78 7.39
C ASN A 25 -9.09 -0.54 7.66
N LEU A 26 -9.13 -0.98 8.91
CA LEU A 26 -8.43 -2.17 9.39
C LEU A 26 -8.94 -3.44 8.71
N GLU A 27 -10.25 -3.57 8.54
CA GLU A 27 -10.89 -4.74 7.95
C GLU A 27 -10.45 -4.95 6.50
N GLN A 28 -10.38 -3.86 5.73
CA GLN A 28 -9.86 -3.89 4.36
C GLN A 28 -8.38 -4.27 4.32
N THR A 29 -7.56 -3.72 5.21
CA THR A 29 -6.14 -4.10 5.33
C THR A 29 -5.99 -5.59 5.63
N MET A 30 -6.71 -6.10 6.62
CA MET A 30 -6.63 -7.51 7.01
C MET A 30 -7.04 -8.45 5.88
N GLY A 31 -8.15 -8.14 5.20
CA GLY A 31 -8.63 -8.93 4.06
C GLY A 31 -7.65 -8.91 2.89
N LEU A 32 -7.13 -7.73 2.54
CA LEU A 32 -6.19 -7.55 1.44
C LEU A 32 -4.89 -8.33 1.67
N PHE A 33 -4.28 -8.16 2.84
CA PHE A 33 -2.99 -8.79 3.15
C PHE A 33 -3.13 -10.31 3.23
N LYS A 34 -4.16 -10.81 3.92
CA LYS A 34 -4.39 -12.26 4.03
C LYS A 34 -4.59 -12.90 2.65
N GLY A 35 -5.44 -12.30 1.81
CA GLY A 35 -5.70 -12.83 0.47
C GLY A 35 -4.48 -12.86 -0.44
N ASN A 36 -3.63 -11.81 -0.39
CA ASN A 36 -2.41 -11.76 -1.20
C ASN A 36 -1.31 -12.69 -0.70
N VAL A 37 -1.18 -12.87 0.61
CA VAL A 37 -0.25 -13.86 1.18
C VAL A 37 -0.67 -15.28 0.79
N GLU A 38 -1.96 -15.62 0.90
CA GLU A 38 -2.48 -16.93 0.51
C GLU A 38 -2.29 -17.21 -0.99
N SER A 39 -2.47 -16.21 -1.84
CA SER A 39 -2.27 -16.34 -3.29
C SER A 39 -0.81 -16.19 -3.75
N LYS A 40 0.10 -15.84 -2.83
CA LYS A 40 1.51 -15.52 -3.11
C LYS A 40 1.67 -14.42 -4.17
N ALA A 41 0.77 -13.43 -4.15
CA ALA A 41 0.77 -12.34 -5.11
C ALA A 41 1.40 -11.07 -4.52
N PRO A 42 2.32 -10.40 -5.23
CA PRO A 42 2.71 -9.04 -4.88
C PRO A 42 1.59 -8.06 -5.22
N PHE A 43 1.46 -6.99 -4.44
CA PHE A 43 0.36 -6.04 -4.57
C PHE A 43 0.75 -4.60 -4.22
N ILE A 44 -0.10 -3.65 -4.60
CA ILE A 44 0.04 -2.24 -4.23
C ILE A 44 -1.13 -1.87 -3.32
N VAL A 45 -0.84 -1.27 -2.17
CA VAL A 45 -1.83 -0.66 -1.30
C VAL A 45 -1.98 0.80 -1.67
N GLN A 46 -3.18 1.20 -2.09
CA GLN A 46 -3.49 2.55 -2.51
C GLN A 46 -4.20 3.33 -1.39
N LEU A 47 -3.65 4.47 -1.03
CA LEU A 47 -4.22 5.39 -0.05
C LEU A 47 -4.55 6.70 -0.76
N SER A 48 -5.85 6.97 -0.96
CA SER A 48 -6.30 8.18 -1.63
C SER A 48 -6.31 9.38 -0.68
N LYS A 49 -6.43 10.59 -1.23
CA LYS A 49 -6.72 11.80 -0.41
C LYS A 49 -7.94 11.59 0.49
N GLY A 50 -9.01 10.99 -0.05
CA GLY A 50 -10.23 10.68 0.70
C GLY A 50 -9.98 9.72 1.86
N ALA A 51 -9.21 8.65 1.65
CA ALA A 51 -8.83 7.71 2.70
C ALA A 51 -8.02 8.41 3.81
N ARG A 52 -7.03 9.22 3.42
CA ARG A 52 -6.20 10.01 4.35
C ARG A 52 -7.02 10.97 5.20
N SER A 53 -8.07 11.57 4.64
CA SER A 53 -9.01 12.41 5.40
C SER A 53 -9.97 11.62 6.27
N TYR A 54 -10.50 10.50 5.78
CA TYR A 54 -11.50 9.68 6.47
C TYR A 54 -10.93 9.00 7.73
N THR A 55 -9.76 8.37 7.62
CA THR A 55 -9.15 7.56 8.70
C THR A 55 -8.04 8.28 9.44
N HIS A 56 -7.57 9.40 8.91
CA HIS A 56 -6.34 10.08 9.28
C HIS A 56 -5.07 9.37 8.76
N LYS A 57 -4.21 10.12 8.06
CA LYS A 57 -2.97 9.60 7.44
C LYS A 57 -2.08 8.81 8.40
N LEU A 58 -1.88 9.29 9.64
CA LEU A 58 -1.03 8.62 10.63
C LEU A 58 -1.55 7.23 11.01
N MET A 59 -2.87 7.04 11.03
CA MET A 59 -3.47 5.74 11.30
C MET A 59 -3.20 4.78 10.15
N LEU A 60 -3.42 5.23 8.90
CA LEU A 60 -3.14 4.43 7.71
C LEU A 60 -1.66 4.04 7.61
N GLU A 61 -0.76 4.99 7.86
CA GLU A 61 0.69 4.76 7.86
C GLU A 61 1.11 3.74 8.93
N SER A 62 0.59 3.91 10.15
CA SER A 62 0.80 2.96 11.25
C SER A 62 0.26 1.56 10.92
N MET A 63 -0.88 1.49 10.24
CA MET A 63 -1.46 0.23 9.77
C MET A 63 -0.58 -0.45 8.73
N MET A 64 0.06 0.28 7.80
CA MET A 64 0.98 -0.32 6.81
C MET A 64 2.22 -0.92 7.49
N GLN A 65 2.83 -0.16 8.41
CA GLN A 65 3.97 -0.65 9.19
C GLN A 65 3.59 -1.84 10.10
N THR A 66 2.37 -1.86 10.61
CA THR A 66 1.87 -2.95 11.46
C THR A 66 1.54 -4.17 10.62
N ALA A 67 0.92 -3.99 9.45
CA ALA A 67 0.62 -5.07 8.51
C ALA A 67 1.91 -5.74 8.01
N ASP A 68 2.98 -4.97 7.72
CA ASP A 68 4.29 -5.53 7.35
C ASP A 68 4.86 -6.47 8.42
N LYS A 69 4.64 -6.16 9.70
CA LYS A 69 5.07 -7.01 10.84
C LYS A 69 4.20 -8.25 11.00
N ILE A 70 2.88 -8.12 10.80
CA ILE A 70 1.93 -9.23 10.96
C ILE A 70 2.04 -10.22 9.79
N PHE A 71 2.32 -9.73 8.58
CA PHE A 71 2.40 -10.48 7.34
C PHE A 71 3.81 -10.39 6.74
N PRO A 72 4.83 -11.01 7.36
CA PRO A 72 6.23 -10.87 6.93
C PRO A 72 6.47 -11.37 5.50
N ASP A 73 5.66 -12.33 5.03
CA ASP A 73 5.73 -12.90 3.68
C ASP A 73 5.06 -12.02 2.61
N ALA A 74 4.34 -10.95 3.00
CA ALA A 74 3.74 -10.04 2.04
C ALA A 74 4.81 -9.20 1.33
N VAL A 75 4.75 -9.09 0.02
CA VAL A 75 5.58 -8.18 -0.78
C VAL A 75 4.66 -7.11 -1.36
N PHE A 76 4.77 -5.88 -0.86
CA PHE A 76 3.84 -4.82 -1.25
C PHE A 76 4.49 -3.45 -1.28
N ALA A 77 3.88 -2.54 -2.04
CA ALA A 77 4.21 -1.12 -2.03
C ALA A 77 3.02 -0.31 -1.50
N VAL A 78 3.30 0.86 -0.94
CA VAL A 78 2.27 1.85 -0.59
C VAL A 78 2.25 2.93 -1.67
N HIS A 79 1.07 3.39 -2.08
CA HIS A 79 0.92 4.35 -3.16
C HIS A 79 -0.12 5.41 -2.83
N LEU A 80 0.22 6.67 -3.10
CA LEU A 80 -0.73 7.77 -3.03
C LEU A 80 -1.59 7.78 -4.29
N ASP A 81 -2.87 7.48 -4.14
CA ASP A 81 -3.81 7.44 -5.25
C ASP A 81 -4.45 8.81 -5.49
N HIS A 82 -4.38 9.29 -6.74
CA HIS A 82 -4.93 10.59 -7.17
C HIS A 82 -4.56 11.78 -6.26
N GLY A 83 -3.31 11.84 -5.81
CA GLY A 83 -2.76 12.93 -5.02
C GLY A 83 -2.65 14.26 -5.78
N ASP A 84 -2.70 15.37 -5.04
CA ASP A 84 -2.20 16.67 -5.49
C ASP A 84 -0.77 16.91 -5.00
N GLU A 85 -0.14 17.98 -5.45
CA GLU A 85 1.26 18.29 -5.12
C GLU A 85 1.51 18.34 -3.61
N GLU A 86 0.65 19.00 -2.85
CA GLU A 86 0.77 19.07 -1.39
C GLU A 86 0.71 17.68 -0.75
N THR A 87 -0.27 16.86 -1.14
CA THR A 87 -0.39 15.49 -0.62
C THR A 87 0.79 14.62 -1.03
N CYS A 88 1.30 14.77 -2.26
CA CYS A 88 2.50 14.07 -2.73
C CYS A 88 3.71 14.38 -1.84
N MET A 89 3.96 15.66 -1.57
CA MET A 89 5.08 16.09 -0.72
C MET A 89 4.94 15.57 0.71
N ASP A 90 3.72 15.57 1.26
CA ASP A 90 3.42 15.04 2.59
C ASP A 90 3.63 13.51 2.67
N CYS A 91 3.24 12.76 1.63
CA CYS A 91 3.51 11.31 1.54
C CYS A 91 5.00 10.99 1.42
N ILE A 92 5.73 11.76 0.61
CA ILE A 92 7.20 11.59 0.48
C ILE A 92 7.87 11.87 1.82
N ALA A 93 7.46 12.93 2.52
CA ALA A 93 8.02 13.31 3.81
C ALA A 93 7.75 12.27 4.92
N SER A 94 6.66 11.49 4.85
CA SER A 94 6.38 10.46 5.85
C SER A 94 7.28 9.23 5.72
N GLY A 95 7.86 8.99 4.53
CA GLY A 95 8.77 7.87 4.26
C GLY A 95 8.07 6.50 4.26
N VAL A 96 6.74 6.47 4.27
CA VAL A 96 5.93 5.23 4.21
C VAL A 96 5.50 4.89 2.78
N TYR A 97 5.43 5.90 1.91
CA TYR A 97 4.98 5.81 0.52
C TYR A 97 6.15 5.61 -0.46
#